data_AF-A0A958SA62-F1
#
_entry.id   AF-A0A958SA62-F1
#
_cell.length_a   1.000
_cell.length_b   1.000
_cell.length_c   1.000
_cell.angle_alpha   90.00
_cell.angle_beta   90.00
_cell.angle_gamma   90.00
#
_symmetry.space_group_name_H-M   'P 1'
#
loop_
_entity.id
_entity.type
_entity.pdbx_description
1 polymer ?
#
loop_
_entity_poly.entity_id
_entity_poly.type
_entity_poly.pdbx_seq_one_letter_code
_entity_poly.pdbx_strand_id
1 'polypeptide(L)'
;MKSIFILLFSIFISQFICAQNEERNYDDNDITINYHLNQGRINGLYTSYYKNGIKKAQGNFENNLRIGRWIVWDSLGNKRMERIYTDPFTFKRIIPEIPKEKPIQLLNIPRYKIQYNKDGYISNFHLKESDVHYYKRVWRYITKQYNPILFEKNLLFKTLNQHISDSTIKVYSAKNDEFTEVITPEIDTSKIEVIGFKIKEDFFFDMNRVVSETRIIGVCPVVINHETNDTIDTYWVYYPAARKYLAQVSIQNKSTPEKIKTLDDLFFYRFFSGKIIKISNVYDRYIKDYLKKEKQEKEAEKFELFLIEREHNIWISLTKIPNSDK
;
A
#
# COMPACT_ATOMS: atom_id res chain seq x y z
N MET A 1 62.75 10.91 11.42
CA MET A 1 61.28 11.03 11.39
C MET A 1 60.82 10.63 10.00
N LYS A 2 60.28 9.42 9.84
CA LYS A 2 59.76 8.93 8.56
C LYS A 2 58.25 9.17 8.55
N SER A 3 57.78 10.11 7.74
CA SER A 3 56.34 10.36 7.55
C SER A 3 55.75 9.26 6.68
N ILE A 4 54.84 8.48 7.27
CA ILE A 4 54.04 7.46 6.59
C ILE A 4 52.84 8.16 5.94
N PHE A 5 52.81 8.17 4.61
CA PHE A 5 51.66 8.60 3.81
C PHE A 5 50.68 7.42 3.74
N ILE A 6 49.62 7.44 4.54
CA ILE A 6 48.51 6.48 4.39
C ILE A 6 47.58 7.01 3.32
N LEU A 7 47.64 6.41 2.12
CA LEU A 7 46.63 6.55 1.09
C LEU A 7 45.31 5.96 1.64
N LEU A 8 44.37 6.82 2.01
CA LEU A 8 42.98 6.42 2.26
C LEU A 8 42.34 6.11 0.91
N PHE A 9 42.30 4.82 0.57
CA PHE A 9 41.57 4.30 -0.57
C PHE A 9 40.07 4.52 -0.32
N SER A 10 39.50 5.55 -0.94
CA SER A 10 38.06 5.77 -0.94
C SER A 10 37.40 4.64 -1.73
N ILE A 11 36.78 3.69 -1.04
CA ILE A 11 35.96 2.65 -1.65
C ILE A 11 34.73 3.34 -2.26
N PHE A 12 34.80 3.60 -3.56
CA PHE A 12 33.63 3.89 -4.40
C PHE A 12 32.78 2.61 -4.44
N ILE A 13 31.76 2.52 -3.59
CA ILE A 13 30.73 1.48 -3.70
C ILE A 13 29.88 1.84 -4.92
N SER A 14 30.17 1.18 -6.04
CA SER A 14 29.34 1.25 -7.24
C SER A 14 27.94 0.74 -6.91
N GLN A 15 26.95 1.57 -7.24
CA GLN A 15 25.54 1.29 -7.07
C GLN A 15 25.10 0.17 -8.02
N PHE A 16 24.94 -1.04 -7.47
CA PHE A 16 24.03 -2.06 -7.99
C PHE A 16 23.35 -2.76 -6.81
N ILE A 17 22.42 -2.06 -6.15
CA ILE A 17 21.45 -2.74 -5.29
C ILE A 17 20.33 -3.22 -6.21
N CYS A 18 20.54 -4.40 -6.81
CA CYS A 18 19.42 -5.18 -7.31
C CYS A 18 18.56 -5.49 -6.08
N ALA A 19 17.30 -5.05 -6.04
CA ALA A 19 16.45 -5.10 -4.87
C ALA A 19 16.40 -6.53 -4.26
N GLN A 20 17.09 -6.69 -3.13
CA GLN A 20 17.26 -7.93 -2.38
C GLN A 20 16.24 -7.99 -1.24
N ASN A 21 16.06 -9.17 -0.64
CA ASN A 21 15.33 -9.28 0.62
C ASN A 21 16.05 -8.42 1.67
N GLU A 22 15.32 -7.58 2.39
CA GLU A 22 15.86 -6.64 3.37
C GLU A 22 15.17 -6.86 4.72
N GLU A 23 15.94 -7.01 5.79
CA GLU A 23 15.41 -6.94 7.15
C GLU A 23 15.46 -5.50 7.66
N ARG A 24 14.37 -5.07 8.30
CA ARG A 24 14.19 -3.72 8.82
C ARG A 24 13.87 -3.79 10.30
N ASN A 25 14.53 -2.93 11.07
CA ASN A 25 14.20 -2.63 12.45
C ASN A 25 13.79 -1.15 12.50
N TYR A 26 12.55 -0.90 12.89
CA TYR A 26 12.00 0.42 13.11
C TYR A 26 11.80 0.64 14.59
N ASP A 27 12.26 1.77 15.09
CA ASP A 27 12.14 2.16 16.48
C ASP A 27 11.79 3.65 16.60
N ASP A 28 10.71 3.95 17.32
CA ASP A 28 10.30 5.32 17.67
C ASP A 28 10.07 5.48 19.17
N ASN A 29 9.23 6.40 19.65
CA ASN A 29 8.99 6.55 21.10
C ASN A 29 7.89 5.62 21.64
N ASP A 30 7.10 5.01 20.75
CA ASP A 30 5.88 4.29 21.11
C ASP A 30 6.01 2.78 20.88
N ILE A 31 6.80 2.38 19.87
CA ILE A 31 6.87 1.00 19.41
C ILE A 31 8.24 0.64 18.82
N THR A 32 8.57 -0.65 18.86
CA THR A 32 9.67 -1.25 18.09
C THR A 32 9.10 -2.29 17.15
N ILE A 33 9.55 -2.34 15.90
CA ILE A 33 9.01 -3.21 14.85
C ILE A 33 10.16 -3.84 14.07
N ASN A 34 10.15 -5.17 13.94
CA ASN A 34 11.00 -5.92 13.04
C ASN A 34 10.17 -6.48 11.89
N TYR A 35 10.60 -6.26 10.66
CA TYR A 35 9.91 -6.76 9.48
C TYR A 35 10.85 -6.96 8.30
N HIS A 36 10.39 -7.72 7.32
CA HIS A 36 11.15 -8.00 6.11
C HIS A 36 10.49 -7.37 4.89
N LEU A 37 11.30 -6.92 3.95
CA LEU A 37 10.92 -6.44 2.62
C LEU A 37 11.46 -7.39 1.56
N ASN A 38 10.71 -7.58 0.49
CA ASN A 38 11.17 -8.17 -0.77
C ASN A 38 10.74 -7.24 -1.91
N GLN A 39 11.70 -6.72 -2.67
CA GLN A 39 11.45 -5.72 -3.72
C GLN A 39 10.59 -4.55 -3.23
N GLY A 40 10.93 -4.01 -2.04
CA GLY A 40 10.21 -2.89 -1.44
C GLY A 40 8.79 -3.19 -0.95
N ARG A 41 8.33 -4.45 -0.98
CA ARG A 41 7.05 -4.90 -0.44
C ARG A 41 7.26 -5.66 0.87
N ILE A 42 6.40 -5.49 1.87
CA ILE A 42 6.49 -6.24 3.12
C ILE A 42 6.27 -7.73 2.84
N ASN A 43 7.25 -8.57 3.21
CA ASN A 43 7.28 -9.97 2.84
C ASN A 43 8.11 -10.77 3.84
N GLY A 44 7.48 -11.70 4.56
CA GLY A 44 8.08 -12.46 5.64
C GLY A 44 7.51 -12.11 7.01
N LEU A 45 8.27 -12.40 8.06
CA LEU A 45 7.85 -12.19 9.44
C LEU A 45 7.70 -10.70 9.75
N TYR A 46 6.63 -10.35 10.45
CA TYR A 46 6.41 -9.05 11.05
C TYR A 46 6.21 -9.25 12.53
N THR A 47 6.98 -8.53 13.35
CA THR A 47 6.82 -8.54 14.81
C THR A 47 6.93 -7.12 15.34
N SER A 48 5.94 -6.69 16.11
CA SER A 48 5.97 -5.41 16.81
C SER A 48 5.92 -5.59 18.33
N TYR A 49 6.50 -4.63 19.06
CA TYR A 49 6.66 -4.63 20.51
C TYR A 49 6.29 -3.29 21.09
N TYR A 50 5.54 -3.29 22.19
CA TYR A 50 5.43 -2.13 23.05
C TYR A 50 6.79 -1.76 23.63
N LYS A 51 6.98 -0.51 24.04
CA LYS A 51 8.24 -0.05 24.62
C LYS A 51 8.66 -0.73 25.92
N ASN A 52 7.71 -1.33 26.64
CA ASN A 52 8.01 -2.18 27.80
C ASN A 52 8.56 -3.57 27.41
N GLY A 53 8.83 -3.83 26.12
CA GLY A 53 9.35 -5.09 25.60
C GLY A 53 8.29 -6.17 25.36
N ILE A 54 7.03 -5.92 25.73
CA ILE A 54 5.95 -6.87 25.50
C ILE A 54 5.60 -6.88 24.01
N LYS A 55 5.46 -8.08 23.44
CA LYS A 55 5.06 -8.26 22.06
C LYS A 55 3.66 -7.71 21.83
N LYS A 56 3.48 -6.92 20.78
CA LYS A 56 2.23 -6.28 20.40
C LYS A 56 1.53 -7.00 19.26
N ALA A 57 2.24 -7.33 18.19
CA ALA A 57 1.70 -8.11 17.08
C ALA A 57 2.76 -9.02 16.48
N GLN A 58 2.32 -10.15 15.92
CA GLN A 58 3.17 -11.05 15.16
C GLN A 58 2.37 -11.78 14.10
N GLY A 59 2.94 -11.89 12.90
CA GLY A 59 2.42 -12.71 11.81
C GLY A 59 3.30 -12.59 10.58
N ASN A 60 2.86 -13.19 9.47
CA ASN A 60 3.61 -13.14 8.21
C ASN A 60 2.86 -12.33 7.15
N PHE A 61 3.62 -11.61 6.33
CA PHE A 61 3.15 -11.02 5.09
C PHE A 61 3.70 -11.77 3.88
N GLU A 62 2.93 -11.78 2.80
CA GLU A 62 3.37 -12.12 1.46
C GLU A 62 2.98 -10.95 0.55
N ASN A 63 3.97 -10.25 -0.03
CA ASN A 63 3.76 -9.11 -0.93
C ASN A 63 2.73 -8.08 -0.41
N ASN A 64 2.96 -7.51 0.78
CA ASN A 64 2.08 -6.57 1.50
C ASN A 64 0.75 -7.15 2.04
N LEU A 65 0.46 -8.44 1.80
CA LEU A 65 -0.80 -9.08 2.23
C LEU A 65 -0.56 -10.03 3.39
N ARG A 66 -1.48 -10.07 4.38
CA ARG A 66 -1.35 -10.97 5.52
C ARG A 66 -1.58 -12.43 5.10
N ILE A 67 -0.75 -13.32 5.64
CA ILE A 67 -0.89 -14.77 5.46
C ILE A 67 -0.76 -15.52 6.79
N GLY A 68 -1.36 -16.70 6.87
CA GLY A 68 -1.20 -17.61 8.00
C GLY A 68 -1.69 -17.04 9.33
N ARG A 69 -1.01 -17.43 10.41
CA ARG A 69 -1.42 -17.06 11.78
C ARG A 69 -0.94 -15.66 12.13
N TRP A 70 -1.87 -14.85 12.62
CA TRP A 70 -1.64 -13.51 13.17
C TRP A 70 -2.15 -13.44 14.60
N ILE A 71 -1.32 -12.92 15.51
CA ILE A 71 -1.66 -12.74 16.91
C ILE A 71 -1.37 -11.28 17.30
N VAL A 72 -2.27 -10.68 18.06
CA VAL A 72 -2.14 -9.34 18.63
C VAL A 72 -2.41 -9.39 20.13
N TRP A 73 -1.58 -8.71 20.89
CA TRP A 73 -1.61 -8.64 22.35
C TRP A 73 -1.79 -7.20 22.83
N ASP A 74 -2.33 -7.03 24.04
CA ASP A 74 -2.30 -5.75 24.73
C ASP A 74 -0.95 -5.48 25.41
N SER A 75 -0.79 -4.28 26.00
CA SER A 75 0.41 -3.86 26.70
C SER A 75 0.70 -4.62 28.00
N LEU A 76 -0.20 -5.50 28.43
CA LEU A 76 -0.05 -6.38 29.60
C LEU A 76 0.33 -7.81 29.18
N GLY A 77 0.40 -8.10 27.86
CA GLY A 77 0.73 -9.41 27.33
C GLY A 77 -0.47 -10.34 27.14
N ASN A 78 -1.70 -9.86 27.33
CA ASN A 78 -2.90 -10.66 27.07
C ASN A 78 -3.17 -10.73 25.57
N LYS A 79 -3.44 -11.93 25.04
CA LYS A 79 -3.89 -12.08 23.65
C LYS A 79 -5.26 -11.42 23.48
N ARG A 80 -5.35 -10.50 22.52
CA ARG A 80 -6.58 -9.76 22.20
C ARG A 80 -7.20 -10.23 20.90
N MET A 81 -6.39 -10.57 19.91
CA MET A 81 -6.88 -11.07 18.63
C MET A 81 -5.97 -12.19 18.15
N GLU A 82 -6.57 -13.25 17.64
CA GLU A 82 -5.85 -14.31 16.95
C GLU A 82 -6.65 -14.71 15.70
N ARG A 83 -5.99 -14.70 14.54
CA ARG A 83 -6.57 -14.99 13.24
C ARG A 83 -5.69 -15.97 12.47
N ILE A 84 -6.30 -16.81 11.65
CA ILE A 84 -5.62 -17.67 10.68
C ILE A 84 -6.15 -17.30 9.30
N TYR A 85 -5.34 -16.60 8.51
CA TYR A 85 -5.64 -16.21 7.14
C TYR A 85 -5.47 -17.42 6.22
N THR A 86 -6.56 -17.80 5.54
CA THR A 86 -6.54 -18.82 4.47
C THR A 86 -6.15 -18.20 3.15
N ASP A 87 -6.50 -16.92 2.96
CA ASP A 87 -6.04 -16.06 1.88
C ASP A 87 -5.97 -14.61 2.41
N PRO A 88 -5.41 -13.64 1.66
CA PRO A 88 -5.30 -12.26 2.08
C PRO A 88 -6.58 -11.57 2.57
N PHE A 89 -7.74 -12.04 2.15
CA PHE A 89 -9.05 -11.42 2.41
C PHE A 89 -9.96 -12.29 3.28
N THR A 90 -9.63 -13.57 3.46
CA THR A 90 -10.39 -14.53 4.28
C THR A 90 -9.56 -15.07 5.42
N PHE A 91 -10.14 -15.08 6.62
CA PHE A 91 -9.50 -15.68 7.78
C PHE A 91 -10.51 -16.28 8.75
N LYS A 92 -10.05 -17.24 9.55
CA LYS A 92 -10.73 -17.76 10.73
C LYS A 92 -10.28 -16.99 11.96
N ARG A 93 -11.23 -16.46 12.75
CA ARG A 93 -10.93 -15.85 14.06
C ARG A 93 -10.88 -16.93 15.14
N ILE A 94 -9.80 -16.96 15.90
CA ILE A 94 -9.57 -17.86 17.04
C ILE A 94 -9.82 -17.12 18.36
N ILE A 95 -9.32 -15.89 18.49
CA ILE A 95 -9.52 -15.03 19.66
C ILE A 95 -10.11 -13.69 19.22
N PRO A 96 -11.16 -13.19 19.90
CA PRO A 96 -11.97 -13.91 20.88
C PRO A 96 -12.71 -15.09 20.22
N GLU A 97 -12.96 -16.14 21.01
CA GLU A 97 -13.79 -17.27 20.55
C GLU A 97 -15.19 -16.77 20.19
N ILE A 98 -15.73 -17.26 19.08
CA ILE A 98 -17.06 -16.90 18.63
C ILE A 98 -18.06 -17.76 19.41
N PRO A 99 -19.00 -17.18 20.17
CA PRO A 99 -20.01 -17.97 20.88
C PRO A 99 -20.82 -18.83 19.92
N LYS A 100 -21.05 -20.11 20.28
CA LYS A 100 -21.77 -21.07 19.43
C LYS A 100 -23.27 -20.77 19.28
N GLU A 101 -23.85 -19.91 20.13
CA GLU A 101 -25.31 -19.80 20.36
C GLU A 101 -25.93 -18.42 20.04
N LYS A 102 -25.19 -17.44 19.50
CA LYS A 102 -25.72 -16.13 19.03
C LYS A 102 -25.71 -16.09 17.49
N PRO A 103 -26.55 -15.29 16.79
CA PRO A 103 -26.71 -15.43 15.34
C PRO A 103 -25.37 -15.25 14.61
N ILE A 104 -24.79 -16.40 14.25
CA ILE A 104 -23.45 -16.62 13.67
C ILE A 104 -23.29 -15.88 12.33
N GLN A 105 -24.40 -15.47 11.72
CA GLN A 105 -24.47 -15.05 10.33
C GLN A 105 -23.60 -13.82 10.04
N LEU A 106 -23.45 -12.84 10.95
CA LEU A 106 -22.63 -11.64 10.68
C LEU A 106 -21.11 -11.88 10.75
N LEU A 107 -20.67 -12.91 11.47
CA LEU A 107 -19.24 -13.16 11.73
C LEU A 107 -18.61 -14.22 10.80
N ASN A 108 -19.45 -15.00 10.09
CA ASN A 108 -19.06 -16.09 9.20
C ASN A 108 -19.25 -15.79 7.71
N ILE A 109 -19.65 -14.57 7.33
CA ILE A 109 -19.73 -14.20 5.90
C ILE A 109 -18.30 -14.12 5.34
N PRO A 110 -17.99 -14.77 4.20
CA PRO A 110 -16.75 -14.52 3.50
C PRO A 110 -16.67 -13.03 3.17
N ARG A 111 -15.64 -12.39 3.71
CA ARG A 111 -15.42 -10.92 3.66
C ARG A 111 -15.10 -10.43 2.26
N TYR A 112 -14.59 -11.35 1.43
CA TYR A 112 -14.52 -11.27 -0.01
C TYR A 112 -14.84 -12.67 -0.57
N LYS A 113 -15.75 -12.75 -1.53
CA LYS A 113 -15.78 -13.89 -2.46
C LYS A 113 -14.96 -13.46 -3.67
N ILE A 114 -13.78 -14.02 -3.86
CA ILE A 114 -12.95 -13.73 -5.02
C ILE A 114 -13.68 -14.24 -6.25
N GLN A 115 -14.36 -13.32 -6.94
CA GLN A 115 -15.09 -13.61 -8.17
C GLN A 115 -14.87 -12.45 -9.14
N TYR A 116 -14.43 -12.78 -10.33
CA TYR A 116 -14.31 -11.86 -11.44
C TYR A 116 -15.70 -11.51 -11.96
N ASN A 117 -15.96 -10.23 -12.16
CA ASN A 117 -17.18 -9.76 -12.80
C ASN A 117 -17.11 -9.93 -14.32
N LYS A 118 -18.18 -9.53 -15.02
CA LYS A 118 -18.26 -9.55 -16.49
C LYS A 118 -17.17 -8.75 -17.21
N ASP A 119 -16.57 -7.78 -16.52
CA ASP A 119 -15.53 -6.89 -17.05
C ASP A 119 -14.12 -7.41 -16.74
N GLY A 120 -14.00 -8.61 -16.14
CA GLY A 120 -12.72 -9.29 -15.95
C GLY A 120 -11.93 -8.85 -14.72
N TYR A 121 -12.54 -8.18 -13.73
CA TYR A 121 -11.87 -7.82 -12.46
C TYR A 121 -12.66 -8.20 -11.21
N ILE A 122 -11.97 -8.28 -10.07
CA ILE A 122 -12.58 -8.58 -8.77
C ILE A 122 -13.28 -7.33 -8.25
N SER A 123 -14.60 -7.41 -8.09
CA SER A 123 -15.39 -6.27 -7.63
C SER A 123 -15.07 -5.94 -6.18
N ASN A 124 -14.99 -4.64 -5.87
CA ASN A 124 -14.83 -4.19 -4.50
C ASN A 124 -16.07 -4.60 -3.68
N PHE A 125 -15.86 -4.96 -2.42
CA PHE A 125 -16.95 -5.20 -1.50
C PHE A 125 -17.80 -3.94 -1.32
N HIS A 126 -19.13 -4.08 -1.24
CA HIS A 126 -20.00 -2.94 -0.98
C HIS A 126 -19.78 -2.44 0.45
N LEU A 127 -19.35 -1.18 0.60
CA LEU A 127 -19.06 -0.55 1.88
C LEU A 127 -20.10 0.52 2.15
N LYS A 128 -20.78 0.44 3.30
CA LYS A 128 -21.57 1.56 3.81
C LYS A 128 -20.68 2.47 4.64
N GLU A 129 -20.86 3.77 4.49
CA GLU A 129 -20.09 4.75 5.26
C GLU A 129 -20.26 4.58 6.77
N SER A 130 -21.47 4.21 7.23
CA SER A 130 -21.75 3.89 8.63
C SER A 130 -20.92 2.74 9.21
N ASP A 131 -20.38 1.87 8.34
CA ASP A 131 -19.56 0.73 8.75
C ASP A 131 -18.06 1.09 8.83
N VAL A 132 -17.68 2.32 8.46
CA VAL A 132 -16.29 2.79 8.49
C VAL A 132 -15.94 3.35 9.87
N HIS A 133 -15.14 2.61 10.64
CA HIS A 133 -14.70 3.06 11.96
C HIS A 133 -13.48 3.97 11.92
N TYR A 134 -12.60 3.76 10.95
CA TYR A 134 -11.41 4.55 10.76
C TYR A 134 -11.16 4.75 9.28
N TYR A 135 -10.67 5.93 8.91
CA TYR A 135 -10.40 6.31 7.54
C TYR A 135 -9.13 7.16 7.47
N LYS A 136 -8.34 6.94 6.41
CA LYS A 136 -7.17 7.73 6.08
C LYS A 136 -6.93 7.72 4.57
N ARG A 137 -6.75 8.89 3.98
CA ARG A 137 -6.33 9.00 2.58
C ARG A 137 -4.82 9.04 2.49
N VAL A 138 -4.27 8.31 1.53
CA VAL A 138 -2.83 8.12 1.37
C VAL A 138 -2.47 8.42 -0.08
N TRP A 139 -1.33 9.08 -0.28
CA TRP A 139 -0.73 9.25 -1.60
C TRP A 139 0.64 8.59 -1.58
N ARG A 140 0.89 7.78 -2.60
CA ARG A 140 2.13 7.03 -2.76
C ARG A 140 2.80 7.39 -4.06
N TYR A 141 4.12 7.27 -4.10
CA TYR A 141 4.91 7.36 -5.31
C TYR A 141 5.53 6.00 -5.62
N ILE A 142 5.19 5.46 -6.79
CA ILE A 142 5.69 4.19 -7.33
C ILE A 142 6.82 4.50 -8.31
N THR A 143 7.93 3.77 -8.18
CA THR A 143 9.10 3.90 -9.07
C THR A 143 9.38 2.61 -9.84
N LYS A 144 10.12 2.72 -10.94
CA LYS A 144 10.55 1.59 -11.79
C LYS A 144 11.37 0.54 -11.03
N GLN A 145 12.23 0.97 -10.10
CA GLN A 145 13.17 0.10 -9.37
C GLN A 145 12.49 -1.11 -8.73
N TYR A 146 11.35 -0.92 -8.08
CA TYR A 146 10.64 -1.97 -7.35
C TYR A 146 9.39 -2.50 -8.10
N ASN A 147 9.06 -1.90 -9.24
CA ASN A 147 7.82 -2.17 -9.96
C ASN A 147 8.03 -2.32 -11.48
N PRO A 148 9.04 -3.08 -11.96
CA PRO A 148 9.45 -3.08 -13.36
C PRO A 148 8.30 -3.38 -14.34
N ILE A 149 7.35 -4.24 -13.96
CA ILE A 149 6.18 -4.63 -14.76
C ILE A 149 5.35 -3.40 -15.19
N LEU A 150 5.20 -2.40 -14.33
CA LEU A 150 4.39 -1.20 -14.64
C LEU A 150 5.06 -0.28 -15.67
N PHE A 151 6.39 -0.36 -15.80
CA PHE A 151 7.22 0.52 -16.62
C PHE A 151 7.78 -0.18 -17.86
N GLU A 152 7.75 -1.51 -17.92
CA GLU A 152 8.19 -2.26 -19.10
C GLU A 152 7.36 -1.81 -20.32
N LYS A 153 8.05 -1.34 -21.37
CA LYS A 153 7.42 -0.80 -22.59
C LYS A 153 6.35 0.27 -22.31
N ASN A 154 6.49 1.00 -21.19
CA ASN A 154 5.50 1.97 -20.71
C ASN A 154 4.08 1.39 -20.57
N LEU A 155 3.94 0.11 -20.19
CA LEU A 155 2.69 -0.64 -20.27
C LEU A 155 1.48 0.08 -19.65
N LEU A 156 1.57 0.49 -18.38
CA LEU A 156 0.47 1.17 -17.70
C LEU A 156 0.14 2.51 -18.37
N PHE A 157 1.17 3.32 -18.62
CA PHE A 157 1.00 4.64 -19.25
C PHE A 157 0.39 4.53 -20.64
N LYS A 158 0.89 3.62 -21.49
CA LYS A 158 0.38 3.39 -22.84
C LYS A 158 -1.08 2.93 -22.82
N THR A 159 -1.42 2.00 -21.93
CA THR A 159 -2.80 1.50 -21.77
C THR A 159 -3.75 2.64 -21.40
N LEU A 160 -3.37 3.47 -20.43
CA LEU A 160 -4.19 4.63 -20.03
C LEU A 160 -4.34 5.62 -21.19
N ASN A 161 -3.26 6.01 -21.85
CA ASN A 161 -3.31 6.98 -22.96
C ASN A 161 -4.11 6.48 -24.16
N GLN A 162 -4.05 5.18 -24.48
CA GLN A 162 -4.89 4.62 -25.54
C GLN A 162 -6.37 4.88 -25.25
N HIS A 163 -6.83 4.57 -24.05
CA HIS A 163 -8.23 4.76 -23.66
C HIS A 163 -8.64 6.23 -23.48
N ILE A 164 -7.67 7.12 -23.21
CA ILE A 164 -7.88 8.57 -23.19
C ILE A 164 -8.07 9.08 -24.63
N SER A 165 -7.22 8.67 -25.57
CA SER A 165 -7.36 9.01 -27.00
C SER A 165 -8.68 8.51 -27.57
N ASP A 166 -9.11 7.32 -27.18
CA ASP A 166 -10.40 6.74 -27.57
C ASP A 166 -11.60 7.41 -26.86
N SER A 167 -11.36 8.43 -26.01
CA SER A 167 -12.39 9.13 -25.21
C SER A 167 -13.19 8.22 -24.27
N THR A 168 -12.62 7.07 -23.92
CA THR A 168 -13.26 6.06 -23.06
C THR A 168 -12.95 6.22 -21.58
N ILE A 169 -11.85 6.91 -21.25
CA ILE A 169 -11.47 7.32 -19.90
C ILE A 169 -11.36 8.86 -19.88
N LYS A 170 -12.02 9.49 -18.91
CA LYS A 170 -11.81 10.91 -18.59
C LYS A 170 -10.60 11.06 -17.69
N VAL A 171 -9.86 12.15 -17.88
CA VAL A 171 -8.76 12.54 -17.01
C VAL A 171 -8.94 13.93 -16.45
N TYR A 172 -8.25 14.18 -15.35
CA TYR A 172 -8.40 15.38 -14.56
C TYR A 172 -7.05 16.07 -14.39
N SER A 173 -7.10 17.39 -14.31
CA SER A 173 -5.96 18.27 -14.07
C SER A 173 -5.13 17.83 -12.87
N ALA A 174 -3.80 17.85 -13.00
CA ALA A 174 -2.88 17.58 -11.90
C ALA A 174 -2.66 18.80 -10.97
N LYS A 175 -3.31 19.94 -11.23
CA LYS A 175 -3.24 21.14 -10.37
C LYS A 175 -3.80 20.87 -8.97
N ASN A 176 -4.76 19.96 -8.86
CA ASN A 176 -5.25 19.41 -7.59
C ASN A 176 -5.43 17.90 -7.74
N ASP A 177 -5.90 17.23 -6.69
CA ASP A 177 -6.15 15.78 -6.71
C ASP A 177 -7.62 15.42 -6.47
N GLU A 178 -8.54 16.39 -6.56
CA GLU A 178 -9.97 16.25 -6.22
C GLU A 178 -10.82 15.78 -7.41
N PHE A 179 -10.22 15.56 -8.59
CA PHE A 179 -10.91 15.11 -9.80
C PHE A 179 -12.04 16.07 -10.24
N THR A 180 -11.81 17.39 -10.13
CA THR A 180 -12.83 18.41 -10.43
C THR A 180 -12.72 19.03 -11.83
N GLU A 181 -11.50 19.19 -12.35
CA GLU A 181 -11.22 19.85 -13.63
C GLU A 181 -10.89 18.77 -14.67
N VAL A 182 -11.86 18.41 -15.51
CA VAL A 182 -11.65 17.48 -16.64
C VAL A 182 -10.82 18.18 -17.72
N ILE A 183 -9.82 17.49 -18.27
CA ILE A 183 -8.91 18.03 -19.30
C ILE A 183 -8.72 17.06 -20.47
N THR A 184 -8.23 17.59 -21.59
CA THR A 184 -7.67 16.80 -22.69
C THR A 184 -6.16 16.97 -22.66
N PRO A 185 -5.38 15.94 -22.28
CA PRO A 185 -3.94 16.10 -22.10
C PRO A 185 -3.23 16.15 -23.45
N GLU A 186 -2.49 17.23 -23.70
CA GLU A 186 -1.60 17.36 -24.84
C GLU A 186 -0.20 16.89 -24.43
N ILE A 187 0.09 15.59 -24.61
CA ILE A 187 1.40 15.02 -24.25
C ILE A 187 2.07 14.46 -25.49
N ASP A 188 3.18 15.09 -25.89
CA ASP A 188 4.09 14.53 -26.88
C ASP A 188 4.91 13.40 -26.25
N THR A 189 4.45 12.16 -26.47
CA THR A 189 5.09 10.96 -25.91
C THR A 189 6.51 10.72 -26.41
N SER A 190 6.96 11.38 -27.49
CA SER A 190 8.32 11.23 -28.02
C SER A 190 9.38 11.96 -27.18
N LYS A 191 8.95 12.95 -26.38
CA LYS A 191 9.84 13.84 -25.61
C LYS A 191 9.91 13.51 -24.13
N ILE A 192 9.12 12.54 -23.68
CA ILE A 192 8.93 12.23 -22.27
C ILE A 192 9.33 10.80 -21.92
N GLU A 193 9.82 10.60 -20.70
CA GLU A 193 9.99 9.30 -20.08
C GLU A 193 9.14 9.22 -18.81
N VAL A 194 8.43 8.09 -18.64
CA VAL A 194 7.66 7.82 -17.42
C VAL A 194 8.62 7.41 -16.31
N ILE A 195 8.79 8.27 -15.31
CA ILE A 195 9.70 8.05 -14.18
C ILE A 195 8.99 7.54 -12.92
N GLY A 196 7.66 7.67 -12.86
CA GLY A 196 6.88 7.18 -11.73
C GLY A 196 5.38 7.28 -11.91
N PHE A 197 4.66 6.82 -10.89
CA PHE A 197 3.22 7.01 -10.76
C PHE A 197 2.89 7.48 -9.35
N LYS A 198 2.10 8.54 -9.23
CA LYS A 198 1.41 8.89 -7.99
C LYS A 198 0.12 8.09 -7.89
N ILE A 199 -0.09 7.45 -6.75
CA ILE A 199 -1.29 6.66 -6.46
C ILE A 199 -2.00 7.32 -5.29
N LYS A 200 -3.27 7.69 -5.48
CA LYS A 200 -4.17 8.17 -4.42
C LYS A 200 -5.00 6.99 -3.94
N GLU A 201 -4.98 6.72 -2.64
CA GLU A 201 -5.62 5.56 -2.01
C GLU A 201 -6.46 5.95 -0.79
N ASP A 202 -7.52 5.21 -0.53
CA ASP A 202 -8.29 5.27 0.69
C ASP A 202 -8.04 4.01 1.51
N PHE A 203 -7.45 4.18 2.70
CA PHE A 203 -7.31 3.15 3.72
C PHE A 203 -8.42 3.32 4.75
N PHE A 204 -9.16 2.26 5.04
CA PHE A 204 -10.23 2.30 6.02
C PHE A 204 -10.40 0.98 6.76
N PHE A 205 -10.97 1.05 7.95
CA PHE A 205 -11.36 -0.12 8.74
C PHE A 205 -12.86 -0.33 8.62
N ASP A 206 -13.25 -1.44 8.00
CA ASP A 206 -14.64 -1.89 7.88
C ASP A 206 -15.03 -2.66 9.14
N MET A 207 -16.05 -2.20 9.86
CA MET A 207 -16.56 -2.82 11.10
C MET A 207 -17.44 -4.03 10.87
N ASN A 208 -18.19 -4.06 9.79
CA ASN A 208 -19.05 -5.18 9.45
C ASN A 208 -18.16 -6.40 9.19
N ARG A 209 -17.11 -6.20 8.40
CA ARG A 209 -16.11 -7.24 8.17
C ARG A 209 -15.14 -7.33 9.32
N VAL A 210 -14.73 -6.27 10.02
CA VAL A 210 -13.63 -6.27 11.02
C VAL A 210 -12.26 -6.48 10.36
N VAL A 211 -11.99 -5.76 9.27
CA VAL A 211 -10.71 -5.80 8.52
C VAL A 211 -10.43 -4.44 7.92
N SER A 212 -9.13 -4.10 7.80
CA SER A 212 -8.74 -2.93 7.02
C SER A 212 -8.65 -3.24 5.54
N GLU A 213 -9.08 -2.30 4.71
CA GLU A 213 -8.99 -2.40 3.25
C GLU A 213 -8.39 -1.11 2.69
N THR A 214 -7.60 -1.25 1.63
CA THR A 214 -7.04 -0.12 0.87
C THR A 214 -7.59 -0.15 -0.54
N ARG A 215 -8.23 0.94 -0.97
CA ARG A 215 -8.76 1.10 -2.33
C ARG A 215 -8.00 2.17 -3.07
N ILE A 216 -7.59 1.88 -4.30
CA ILE A 216 -7.00 2.89 -5.18
C ILE A 216 -8.12 3.76 -5.74
N ILE A 217 -7.92 5.07 -5.67
CA ILE A 217 -8.84 6.11 -6.11
C ILE A 217 -8.32 6.76 -7.38
N GLY A 218 -7.02 7.03 -7.46
CA GLY A 218 -6.42 7.74 -8.57
C GLY A 218 -5.04 7.23 -8.94
N VAL A 219 -4.72 7.33 -10.22
CA VAL A 219 -3.38 7.10 -10.78
C VAL A 219 -2.98 8.34 -11.56
N CYS A 220 -1.82 8.90 -11.26
CA CYS A 220 -1.24 10.02 -12.00
C CYS A 220 0.16 9.64 -12.49
N PRO A 221 0.36 9.47 -13.80
CA PRO A 221 1.70 9.30 -14.37
C PRO A 221 2.56 10.53 -14.11
N VAL A 222 3.81 10.29 -13.72
CA VAL A 222 4.82 11.33 -13.54
C VAL A 222 5.92 11.09 -14.55
N VAL A 223 6.20 12.11 -15.34
CA VAL A 223 7.13 12.03 -16.47
C VAL A 223 8.25 13.04 -16.30
N ILE A 224 9.39 12.75 -16.92
CA ILE A 224 10.44 13.76 -17.16
C ILE A 224 10.38 14.16 -18.63
N ASN A 225 10.41 15.45 -18.92
CA ASN A 225 10.58 15.96 -20.27
C ASN A 225 12.08 16.09 -20.57
N HIS A 226 12.58 15.43 -21.60
CA HIS A 226 14.01 15.40 -21.90
C HIS A 226 14.54 16.72 -22.51
N GLU A 227 13.66 17.57 -23.05
CA GLU A 227 14.05 18.88 -23.58
C GLU A 227 14.18 19.92 -22.47
N THR A 228 13.21 19.96 -21.53
CA THR A 228 13.22 20.96 -20.45
C THR A 228 13.85 20.46 -19.15
N ASN A 229 14.04 19.15 -19.03
CA ASN A 229 14.45 18.46 -17.79
C ASN A 229 13.45 18.63 -16.63
N ASP A 230 12.21 19.04 -16.95
CA ASP A 230 11.15 19.22 -15.96
C ASP A 230 10.51 17.89 -15.59
N THR A 231 10.22 17.73 -14.31
CA THR A 231 9.36 16.65 -13.82
C THR A 231 7.91 17.13 -13.80
N ILE A 232 7.04 16.42 -14.51
CA ILE A 232 5.66 16.82 -14.76
C ILE A 232 4.71 15.76 -14.22
N ASP A 233 3.79 16.20 -13.35
CA ASP A 233 2.58 15.44 -13.06
C ASP A 233 1.60 15.62 -14.21
N THR A 234 1.33 14.55 -14.95
CA THR A 234 0.61 14.65 -16.24
C THR A 234 -0.88 14.96 -16.04
N TYR A 235 -1.60 14.03 -15.41
CA TYR A 235 -3.03 14.10 -15.16
C TYR A 235 -3.43 12.99 -14.17
N TRP A 236 -4.58 13.17 -13.52
CA TRP A 236 -5.20 12.12 -12.71
C TRP A 236 -6.19 11.29 -13.55
N VAL A 237 -6.04 9.97 -13.49
CA VAL A 237 -7.06 9.01 -13.92
C VAL A 237 -7.84 8.56 -12.68
N TYR A 238 -9.17 8.65 -12.71
CA TYR A 238 -10.02 8.04 -11.68
C TYR A 238 -9.98 6.51 -11.84
N TYR A 239 -9.26 5.84 -10.94
CA TYR A 239 -8.93 4.43 -11.07
C TYR A 239 -10.15 3.52 -11.22
N PRO A 240 -11.27 3.69 -10.48
CA PRO A 240 -12.48 2.88 -10.67
C PRO A 240 -13.03 2.88 -12.10
N ALA A 241 -12.90 3.98 -12.85
CA ALA A 241 -13.31 4.05 -14.25
C ALA A 241 -12.35 3.31 -15.21
N ALA A 242 -11.07 3.18 -14.82
CA ALA A 242 -10.04 2.52 -15.61
C ALA A 242 -10.01 0.99 -15.43
N ARG A 243 -10.54 0.46 -14.32
CA ARG A 243 -10.42 -0.95 -13.94
C ARG A 243 -10.75 -1.94 -15.04
N LYS A 244 -11.89 -1.77 -15.72
CA LYS A 244 -12.32 -2.68 -16.81
C LYS A 244 -11.32 -2.76 -17.97
N TYR A 245 -10.56 -1.71 -18.21
CA TYR A 245 -9.55 -1.66 -19.25
C TYR A 245 -8.23 -2.27 -18.77
N LEU A 246 -7.82 -1.96 -17.53
CA LEU A 246 -6.64 -2.57 -16.91
C LEU A 246 -6.79 -4.08 -16.71
N ALA A 247 -8.02 -4.55 -16.50
CA ALA A 247 -8.37 -5.96 -16.42
C ALA A 247 -8.17 -6.73 -17.74
N GLN A 248 -8.14 -6.04 -18.88
CA GLN A 248 -7.92 -6.67 -20.19
C GLN A 248 -6.43 -6.81 -20.54
N VAL A 249 -5.55 -6.15 -19.78
CA VAL A 249 -4.11 -6.19 -20.02
C VAL A 249 -3.46 -7.29 -19.20
N SER A 250 -3.13 -8.40 -19.87
CA SER A 250 -2.38 -9.51 -19.26
C SER A 250 -0.94 -9.12 -18.96
N ILE A 251 -0.47 -9.50 -17.77
CA ILE A 251 0.90 -9.28 -17.29
C ILE A 251 1.56 -10.57 -16.78
N GLN A 252 0.92 -11.72 -17.01
CA GLN A 252 1.45 -13.01 -16.55
C GLN A 252 2.84 -13.25 -17.14
N ASN A 253 3.82 -13.43 -16.25
CA ASN A 253 5.15 -13.88 -16.58
C ASN A 253 5.69 -14.77 -15.46
N LYS A 254 6.92 -15.29 -15.62
CA LYS A 254 7.55 -16.17 -14.61
C LYS A 254 7.77 -15.50 -13.24
N SER A 255 7.74 -14.18 -13.18
CA SER A 255 8.02 -13.38 -11.98
C SER A 255 6.75 -12.93 -11.24
N THR A 256 5.56 -13.17 -11.80
CA THR A 256 4.27 -12.84 -11.17
C THR A 256 3.67 -14.06 -10.48
N PRO A 257 3.17 -13.95 -9.23
CA PRO A 257 2.34 -14.98 -8.61
C PRO A 257 1.15 -15.37 -9.48
N GLU A 258 0.72 -16.64 -9.43
CA GLU A 258 -0.36 -17.19 -10.29
C GLU A 258 -1.68 -16.40 -10.23
N LYS A 259 -2.00 -15.85 -9.05
CA LYS A 259 -3.20 -15.02 -8.80
C LYS A 259 -3.17 -13.66 -9.51
N ILE A 260 -2.01 -13.21 -9.99
CA ILE A 260 -1.81 -11.91 -10.61
C ILE A 260 -1.72 -12.11 -12.12
N LYS A 261 -2.84 -11.89 -12.80
CA LYS A 261 -2.96 -12.15 -14.23
C LYS A 261 -2.96 -10.88 -15.06
N THR A 262 -3.57 -9.84 -14.53
CA THR A 262 -3.85 -8.58 -15.24
C THR A 262 -3.26 -7.38 -14.50
N LEU A 263 -3.20 -6.21 -15.16
CA LEU A 263 -2.83 -4.97 -14.48
C LEU A 263 -3.78 -4.63 -13.32
N ASP A 264 -5.09 -4.91 -13.45
CA ASP A 264 -6.03 -4.71 -12.33
C ASP A 264 -5.69 -5.64 -11.15
N ASP A 265 -5.36 -6.92 -11.41
CA ASP A 265 -4.98 -7.85 -10.35
C ASP A 265 -3.75 -7.38 -9.57
N LEU A 266 -2.75 -6.82 -10.27
CA LEU A 266 -1.53 -6.28 -9.63
C LEU A 266 -1.89 -5.23 -8.58
N PHE A 267 -2.82 -4.33 -8.91
CA PHE A 267 -3.28 -3.29 -8.02
C PHE A 267 -4.21 -3.82 -6.92
N PHE A 268 -5.14 -4.74 -7.26
CA PHE A 268 -6.06 -5.37 -6.31
C PHE A 268 -5.33 -6.17 -5.23
N TYR A 269 -4.35 -6.99 -5.62
CA TYR A 269 -3.49 -7.76 -4.70
C TYR A 269 -2.31 -6.94 -4.15
N ARG A 270 -2.28 -5.62 -4.39
CA ARG A 270 -1.21 -4.71 -3.92
C ARG A 270 0.20 -5.21 -4.21
N PHE A 271 0.40 -5.84 -5.37
CA PHE A 271 1.68 -6.34 -5.84
C PHE A 271 2.51 -5.22 -6.46
N PHE A 272 2.72 -4.18 -5.69
CA PHE A 272 3.57 -3.05 -6.00
C PHE A 272 4.19 -2.51 -4.71
N SER A 273 5.33 -1.86 -4.84
CA SER A 273 5.95 -1.04 -3.80
C SER A 273 5.74 0.43 -4.13
N GLY A 274 5.33 1.22 -3.14
CA GLY A 274 5.16 2.66 -3.30
C GLY A 274 5.43 3.38 -2.00
N LYS A 275 6.25 4.44 -2.08
CA LYS A 275 6.59 5.26 -0.92
C LYS A 275 5.49 6.25 -0.62
N ILE A 276 5.00 6.31 0.62
CA ILE A 276 4.02 7.32 1.04
C ILE A 276 4.67 8.71 0.91
N ILE A 277 4.01 9.63 0.21
CA ILE A 277 4.45 11.03 0.01
C ILE A 277 3.52 12.03 0.69
N LYS A 278 2.28 11.64 0.99
CA LYS A 278 1.28 12.43 1.70
C LYS A 278 0.29 11.50 2.38
N ILE A 279 -0.22 11.92 3.52
CA ILE A 279 -1.32 11.28 4.23
C ILE A 279 -2.30 12.38 4.65
N SER A 280 -3.61 12.13 4.61
CA SER A 280 -4.59 13.17 4.96
C SER A 280 -4.34 13.68 6.38
N ASN A 281 -4.22 15.00 6.51
CA ASN A 281 -3.96 15.69 7.76
C ASN A 281 -4.59 17.08 7.73
N VAL A 282 -4.68 17.73 8.88
CA VAL A 282 -5.36 19.04 9.03
C VAL A 282 -4.74 20.13 8.15
N TYR A 283 -3.46 20.03 7.83
CA TYR A 283 -2.72 21.02 7.04
C TYR A 283 -2.64 20.68 5.55
N ASP A 284 -3.14 19.52 5.13
CA ASP A 284 -3.09 18.99 3.77
C ASP A 284 -1.70 18.96 3.09
N ARG A 285 -0.63 18.89 3.89
CA ARG A 285 0.76 18.96 3.38
C ARG A 285 1.33 17.61 2.94
N TYR A 286 2.18 17.65 1.91
CA TYR A 286 3.07 16.54 1.56
C TYR A 286 4.24 16.45 2.55
N ILE A 287 4.85 15.27 2.67
CA ILE A 287 6.03 15.04 3.51
C ILE A 287 7.16 16.02 3.16
N LYS A 288 7.37 16.26 1.86
CA LYS A 288 8.41 17.17 1.37
C LYS A 288 8.21 18.63 1.78
N ASP A 289 6.98 19.03 2.13
CA ASP A 289 6.66 20.42 2.45
C ASP A 289 7.07 20.78 3.89
N TYR A 290 7.30 19.78 4.74
CA TYR A 290 7.68 20.00 6.14
C TYR A 290 8.94 19.23 6.59
N LEU A 291 9.50 18.36 5.74
CA LEU A 291 10.74 17.64 6.00
C LEU A 291 11.75 17.76 4.86
N LYS A 292 13.02 17.95 5.25
CA LYS A 292 14.17 17.86 4.35
C LYS A 292 14.33 16.44 3.80
N LYS A 293 14.91 16.32 2.60
CA LYS A 293 14.99 15.08 1.79
C LYS A 293 15.51 13.88 2.59
N GLU A 294 16.53 14.07 3.41
CA GLU A 294 17.17 13.04 4.23
C GLU A 294 16.27 12.45 5.33
N LYS A 295 15.18 13.14 5.72
CA LYS A 295 14.22 12.67 6.72
C LYS A 295 12.92 12.12 6.14
N GLN A 296 12.67 12.34 4.85
CA GLN A 296 11.39 11.98 4.22
C GLN A 296 11.18 10.46 4.17
N GLU A 297 12.25 9.68 4.00
CA GLU A 297 12.15 8.22 3.93
C GLU A 297 11.67 7.62 5.26
N LYS A 298 12.28 8.05 6.37
CA LYS A 298 11.89 7.61 7.71
C LYS A 298 10.45 8.01 8.06
N GLU A 299 10.01 9.18 7.61
CA GLU A 299 8.62 9.62 7.80
C GLU A 299 7.63 8.81 6.96
N ALA A 300 7.98 8.48 5.71
CA ALA A 300 7.17 7.62 4.86
C ALA A 300 7.04 6.20 5.44
N GLU A 301 8.15 5.63 5.92
CA GLU A 301 8.19 4.35 6.62
C GLU A 301 7.33 4.37 7.89
N LYS A 302 7.44 5.44 8.69
CA LYS A 302 6.57 5.66 9.86
C LYS A 302 5.09 5.61 9.49
N PHE A 303 4.68 6.27 8.41
CA PHE A 303 3.29 6.22 7.98
C PHE A 303 2.86 4.84 7.48
N GLU A 304 3.74 4.09 6.82
CA GLU A 304 3.46 2.72 6.39
C GLU A 304 3.13 1.83 7.59
N LEU A 305 4.03 1.85 8.59
CA LEU A 305 3.91 1.06 9.80
C LEU A 305 2.72 1.52 10.66
N PHE A 306 2.44 2.83 10.68
CA PHE A 306 1.28 3.37 11.35
C PHE A 306 -0.05 2.81 10.83
N LEU A 307 -0.20 2.59 9.51
CA LEU A 307 -1.43 2.01 8.96
C LEU A 307 -1.64 0.56 9.43
N ILE A 308 -0.57 -0.23 9.46
CA ILE A 308 -0.60 -1.62 9.95
C ILE A 308 -0.91 -1.65 11.46
N GLU A 309 -0.22 -0.82 12.24
CA GLU A 309 -0.38 -0.76 13.68
C GLU A 309 -1.72 -0.13 14.11
N ARG A 310 -2.29 0.75 13.29
CA ARG A 310 -3.64 1.27 13.50
C ARG A 310 -4.67 0.15 13.47
N GLU A 311 -4.53 -0.80 12.55
CA GLU A 311 -5.42 -1.97 12.51
C GLU A 311 -5.26 -2.84 13.77
N HIS A 312 -4.03 -3.10 14.21
CA HIS A 312 -3.78 -3.85 15.44
C HIS A 312 -4.39 -3.15 16.67
N ASN A 313 -4.26 -1.84 16.75
CA ASN A 313 -4.87 -1.03 17.81
C ASN A 313 -6.40 -1.13 17.81
N ILE A 314 -7.03 -1.13 16.63
CA ILE A 314 -8.48 -1.32 16.50
C ILE A 314 -8.87 -2.73 16.95
N TRP A 315 -8.12 -3.78 16.58
CA TRP A 315 -8.41 -5.13 17.06
C TRP A 315 -8.34 -5.23 18.59
N ILE A 316 -7.37 -4.54 19.22
CA ILE A 316 -7.27 -4.47 20.67
C ILE A 316 -8.47 -3.71 21.26
N SER A 317 -8.86 -2.56 20.70
CA SER A 317 -9.97 -1.76 21.25
C SER A 317 -11.31 -2.50 21.20
N LEU A 318 -11.56 -3.28 20.15
CA LEU A 318 -12.78 -4.09 20.00
C LEU A 318 -12.91 -5.22 21.03
N THR A 319 -11.84 -5.53 21.76
CA THR A 319 -11.78 -6.63 22.73
C THR A 319 -11.51 -6.15 24.15
N LYS A 320 -11.38 -4.83 24.35
CA LYS A 320 -11.51 -4.23 25.67
C LYS A 320 -12.99 -4.27 26.02
N ILE A 321 -13.34 -5.08 27.01
CA ILE A 321 -14.62 -4.92 27.71
C ILE A 321 -14.58 -3.49 28.25
N PRO A 322 -15.53 -2.59 27.93
CA PRO A 322 -15.60 -1.32 28.62
C PRO A 322 -15.60 -1.66 30.10
N ASN A 323 -14.66 -1.12 30.87
CA ASN A 323 -14.70 -1.29 32.31
C ASN A 323 -16.14 -1.04 32.74
N SER A 324 -16.76 -2.04 33.37
CA SER A 324 -17.89 -1.79 34.24
C SER A 324 -17.31 -0.94 35.35
N ASP A 325 -17.24 0.37 35.11
CA ASP A 325 -16.94 1.35 36.15
C ASP A 325 -18.05 1.18 37.18
N LYS A 326 -17.69 0.47 38.25
CA LYS A 326 -18.32 0.51 39.56
C LYS A 326 -17.76 1.68 40.34
#